data_AF-A0A972P9E8-F1
#
_entry.id   AF-A0A972P9E8-F1
#
_cell.length_a   1.000
_cell.length_b   1.000
_cell.length_c   1.000
_cell.angle_alpha   90.00
_cell.angle_beta   90.00
_cell.angle_gamma   90.00
#
_symmetry.space_group_name_H-M   'P 1'
#
loop_
_entity.id
_entity.type
_entity.pdbx_description
1 polymer ?
#
loop_
_entity_poly.entity_id
_entity_poly.type
_entity_poly.pdbx_seq_one_letter_code
_entity_poly.pdbx_strand_id
1 'polypeptide(L)' 'MIRKLCVIGAGTMGAGIAQVAVEKGVEVTMRDVEDRFVEKGLSTIRNFLGKKLEKGKLSAEDHDAILGR' A
#
# COMPACT_ATOMS: atom_id res chain seq x y z
N MET A 1 -16.89 7.93 7.58
CA MET A 1 -15.71 7.74 6.70
C MET A 1 -14.53 7.35 7.59
N ILE A 2 -13.81 6.28 7.26
CA ILE A 2 -12.63 5.84 8.03
C ILE A 2 -11.42 6.66 7.56
N ARG A 3 -10.71 7.29 8.50
CA ARG A 3 -9.53 8.13 8.19
C ARG A 3 -8.21 7.38 8.26
N LYS A 4 -8.08 6.46 9.22
CA LYS A 4 -6.87 5.68 9.47
C LYS A 4 -7.21 4.20 9.59
N LEU A 5 -6.36 3.33 9.04
CA LEU A 5 -6.49 1.88 9.11
C LEU A 5 -5.15 1.26 9.50
N CYS A 6 -5.17 0.36 10.47
CA CYS A 6 -3.98 -0.41 10.84
C CYS A 6 -4.10 -1.84 10.32
N VAL A 7 -3.09 -2.31 9.59
CA VAL A 7 -2.98 -3.69 9.13
C VAL A 7 -1.95 -4.42 10.00
N ILE A 8 -2.41 -5.47 10.68
CA ILE A 8 -1.55 -6.38 11.43
C ILE A 8 -1.20 -7.56 10.53
N GLY A 9 0.09 -7.69 10.21
CA GLY A 9 0.63 -8.63 9.24
C GLY A 9 0.90 -7.97 7.89
N ALA A 10 2.11 -8.12 7.38
CA ALA A 10 2.61 -7.55 6.12
C ALA A 10 2.81 -8.61 5.02
N GLY A 11 2.26 -9.82 5.22
CA GLY A 11 2.21 -10.86 4.20
C GLY A 11 1.31 -10.51 3.02
N THR A 12 1.07 -11.47 2.12
CA THR A 12 0.34 -11.25 0.85
C THR A 12 -1.03 -10.59 1.06
N MET A 13 -1.82 -11.06 2.02
CA MET A 13 -3.14 -10.48 2.32
C MET A 13 -3.02 -9.08 2.92
N GLY A 14 -2.08 -8.88 3.86
CA GLY A 14 -1.88 -7.60 4.52
C GLY A 14 -1.47 -6.50 3.53
N ALA A 15 -0.54 -6.81 2.62
CA ALA A 15 -0.15 -5.92 1.54
C ALA A 15 -1.33 -5.60 0.61
N GLY A 16 -2.17 -6.59 0.27
CA GLY A 16 -3.35 -6.39 -0.56
C GLY A 16 -4.42 -5.51 0.10
N ILE A 17 -4.70 -5.72 1.39
CA ILE A 17 -5.64 -4.91 2.17
C ILE A 17 -5.14 -3.47 2.25
N ALA A 18 -3.85 -3.29 2.61
CA ALA A 18 -3.23 -1.97 2.67
C ALA A 18 -3.31 -1.25 1.33
N GLN A 19 -2.97 -1.92 0.23
CA GLN A 19 -3.03 -1.36 -1.13
C GLN A 19 -4.44 -0.83 -1.46
N VAL A 20 -5.49 -1.64 -1.23
CA VAL A 20 -6.86 -1.22 -1.53
C VAL A 20 -7.28 -0.02 -0.66
N ALA A 21 -6.86 0.01 0.61
CA ALA A 21 -7.17 1.11 1.51
C ALA A 21 -6.48 2.43 1.09
N VAL A 22 -5.19 2.41 0.77
CA VAL A 22 -4.46 3.62 0.34
C VAL A 22 -4.96 4.15 -1.01
N GLU A 23 -5.36 3.27 -1.93
CA GLU A 23 -6.01 3.62 -3.21
C GLU A 23 -7.38 4.28 -3.00
N LYS A 24 -8.03 4.04 -1.85
CA LYS A 24 -9.29 4.69 -1.47
C LYS A 24 -9.09 5.96 -0.64
N GLY A 25 -7.84 6.41 -0.45
CA GLY A 25 -7.54 7.63 0.30
C GLY A 25 -7.54 7.46 1.82
N VAL A 26 -7.39 6.23 2.31
CA VAL A 26 -7.24 5.94 3.75
C VAL A 26 -5.76 5.93 4.10
N GLU A 27 -5.39 6.58 5.20
CA GLU A 27 -4.03 6.51 5.77
C GLU A 27 -3.81 5.12 6.39
N VAL A 28 -2.73 4.43 6.03
CA VAL A 28 -2.52 3.04 6.45
C VAL A 28 -1.23 2.88 7.24
N THR A 29 -1.34 2.29 8.42
CA THR A 29 -0.18 1.85 9.20
C THR A 29 -0.08 0.33 9.17
N MET A 30 1.07 -0.20 8.74
CA MET A 30 1.32 -1.64 8.72
C MET A 30 2.27 -2.03 9.85
N ARG A 31 1.94 -3.12 10.56
CA ARG A 31 2.77 -3.66 11.65
C ARG A 31 2.93 -5.16 11.47
N ASP A 32 4.16 -5.62 11.65
CA ASP A 32 4.49 -7.04 11.71
C ASP A 32 5.50 -7.30 12.85
N VAL A 33 5.82 -8.57 13.09
CA VAL A 33 6.75 -9.01 14.15
C VAL A 33 8.20 -8.59 13.88
N GLU A 34 8.57 -8.40 12.61
CA GLU A 34 9.90 -7.98 12.19
C GLU A 34 9.82 -7.02 11.01
N ASP A 35 10.74 -6.06 10.94
CA ASP A 35 10.75 -5.00 9.92
C ASP A 35 10.88 -5.56 8.49
N ARG A 36 11.61 -6.67 8.32
CA ARG A 36 11.75 -7.35 7.01
C ARG A 36 10.41 -7.74 6.37
N PHE A 37 9.40 -8.06 7.17
CA PHE A 37 8.07 -8.40 6.66
C PHE A 37 7.35 -7.15 6.18
N VAL A 38 7.44 -6.06 6.95
CA VAL A 38 6.89 -4.76 6.58
C VAL A 38 7.54 -4.25 5.29
N GLU A 39 8.87 -4.31 5.18
CA GLU A 39 9.59 -3.94 3.96
C GLU A 39 9.16 -4.76 2.74
N LYS A 40 8.99 -6.08 2.92
CA LYS A 40 8.48 -6.96 1.86
C LYS A 40 7.05 -6.60 1.44
N GLY A 41 6.18 -6.29 2.40
CA GLY A 41 4.82 -5.82 2.14
C GLY A 41 4.82 -4.51 1.36
N LEU A 42 5.62 -3.53 1.79
CA LEU A 42 5.78 -2.24 1.12
C LEU A 42 6.35 -2.39 -0.30
N SER A 43 7.37 -3.24 -0.50
CA SER A 43 7.92 -3.53 -1.83
C SER A 43 6.87 -4.14 -2.75
N THR A 44 6.04 -5.04 -2.22
CA THR A 44 4.92 -5.65 -2.96
C THR A 44 3.93 -4.59 -3.43
N ILE A 45 3.54 -3.67 -2.55
CA ILE A 45 2.63 -2.56 -2.87
C ILE A 45 3.24 -1.65 -3.94
N ARG A 46 4.50 -1.22 -3.78
CA ARG A 46 5.22 -0.39 -4.77
C ARG A 46 5.24 -1.05 -6.16
N ASN A 47 5.54 -2.35 -6.22
CA ASN A 47 5.56 -3.10 -7.47
C ASN A 47 4.19 -3.15 -8.14
N PHE A 48 3.10 -3.29 -7.37
CA PHE A 48 1.74 -3.29 -7.93
C PHE A 48 1.32 -1.91 -8.43
N LEU A 49 1.63 -0.84 -7.68
CA LEU A 49 1.34 0.53 -8.09
C LEU A 49 2.14 0.93 -9.33
N GLY A 50 3.43 0.58 -9.38
CA GLY A 50 4.27 0.79 -10.58
C GLY A 50 3.70 0.07 -11.81
N LYS A 51 3.27 -1.18 -11.67
CA LYS A 51 2.59 -1.90 -12.77
C LYS A 51 1.26 -1.26 -13.19
N LYS A 52 0.53 -0.60 -12.28
CA LYS A 52 -0.70 0.13 -12.63
C LYS A 52 -0.37 1.42 -13.38
N LEU A 53 0.68 2.13 -12.96
CA LEU A 53 1.20 3.32 -13.64
C LEU A 53 1.67 3.01 -15.05
N GLU A 54 2.50 1.97 -15.23
CA GLU A 54 2.97 1.50 -16.55
C GLU A 54 1.81 1.12 -17.50
N LYS A 55 0.72 0.59 -16.94
CA LYS A 55 -0.49 0.23 -17.70
C LYS A 55 -1.43 1.41 -17.95
N GLY A 56 -1.08 2.62 -17.54
CA GLY A 56 -1.92 3.82 -17.66
C GLY A 56 -3.20 3.76 -16.83
N LYS A 57 -3.26 2.90 -15.80
CA LYS A 57 -4.41 2.77 -14.90
C LYS A 57 -4.32 3.67 -13.67
N LEU A 58 -3.21 4.37 -13.52
CA LEU A 58 -2.91 5.29 -12.43
C LEU A 58 -2.08 6.45 -12.99
N SER A 59 -2.34 7.68 -12.56
CA SER A 59 -1.50 8.83 -12.90
C SER A 59 -0.21 8.82 -12.06
N ALA A 60 0.83 9.53 -12.50
CA ALA A 60 2.04 9.69 -11.69
C ALA A 60 1.76 10.44 -10.38
N GLU A 61 0.87 11.43 -10.43
CA GLU A 61 0.44 12.20 -9.26
C GLU A 61 -0.28 11.32 -8.23
N ASP A 62 -1.21 10.46 -8.67
CA ASP A 62 -1.92 9.54 -7.78
C ASP A 62 -0.98 8.46 -7.23
N HIS A 63 -0.03 8.00 -8.03
CA HIS A 63 0.98 7.04 -7.60
C HIS A 63 1.80 7.59 -6.42
N ASP A 64 2.32 8.80 -6.55
CA ASP A 64 3.14 9.41 -5.51
C ASP A 64 2.31 9.81 -4.29
N ALA A 65 1.08 10.28 -4.52
CA ALA A 65 0.13 10.56 -3.43
C ALA A 65 -0.25 9.31 -2.63
N ILE A 66 -0.39 8.15 -3.28
CA ILE A 66 -0.70 6.88 -2.62
C ILE A 66 0.50 6.39 -1.81
N LEU A 67 1.73 6.55 -2.31
CA LEU A 67 2.95 6.13 -1.60
C LEU A 67 3.29 7.01 -0.39
N GLY A 68 2.76 8.23 -0.34
CA GLY A 68 2.92 9.14 0.79
C GLY A 68 1.89 8.98 1.92
N ARG A 69 0.94 8.03 1.80
CA ARG A 69 -0.12 7.74 2.79
C ARG A 69 0.18 6.51 3.63
#